data_AF-A0A352XZW2-F1
#
_entry.id   AF-A0A352XZW2-F1
#
_cell.length_a   1.000
_cell.length_b   1.000
_cell.length_c   1.000
_cell.angle_alpha   90.00
_cell.angle_beta   90.00
_cell.angle_gamma   90.00
#
_symmetry.space_group_name_H-M   'P 1'
#
loop_
_entity.id
_entity.type
_entity.pdbx_description
1 polymer ?
#
loop_
_entity_poly.entity_id
_entity_poly.type
_entity_poly.pdbx_seq_one_letter_code
_entity_poly.pdbx_strand_id
1 'polypeptide(L)'
;MTVGLVIVSHSAQLAVGVAELAGQMAQGATSIVTAGGGANDILGTSVDKIHAAIQAADGPDGVLVLLDLGSAILATEMALELLSSEQNNRIALSFAPLVEGAIAAAIESSLGRSLAEVKQAAEKTASAAQLQLLKPFSTTQEEASVAVPISPPPVQTDVLESQLTLTNPTGLHARPASLFVQTAGRFQARVEVSGRGRQTEATSIIGILSLGIRKGDTITLRASGKEAEAALKALDELVKANFYETATDAAIDSPSSSKDVELGKETGRQPVLTAPQEAQDAWQGITTSPGVAIGPALLYASAGLALHKVERRTISAEQITAEQERLRQALNTTVTELRALATSVQQRIGQAEAAIFEAQVLMLQDPALREGALQAVAEQRIDAASALAFAGEQQATTLEVLDSPLLAARAADVRDVVGRALRHVSGQVMQKQDLSVLKQPVILLADDLTPSDTALLKPETVLGICTVQGGPTAHAAILARALGIPAIAGLSNAALQVIQTGDELGLDADNALLYHRPGSEMQTQLQQRFAEQQRQRAALLSTVQQVPTAVSIDERRIHLLANIGNEAEAEAARIRARAVP
;
A
#
# COMPACT_ATOMS: atom_id res chain seq x y z
N MET A 1 -19.51 -46.19 4.26
CA MET A 1 -19.13 -45.79 2.90
C MET A 1 -19.30 -44.29 2.88
N THR A 2 -18.17 -43.60 3.05
CA THR A 2 -18.05 -42.17 3.29
C THR A 2 -16.85 -41.68 2.48
N VAL A 3 -16.92 -40.46 1.97
CA VAL A 3 -15.83 -39.82 1.23
C VAL A 3 -14.64 -39.63 2.17
N GLY A 4 -13.47 -40.14 1.81
CA GLY A 4 -12.24 -39.93 2.56
C GLY A 4 -11.77 -38.48 2.46
N LEU A 5 -11.21 -37.94 3.52
CA LEU A 5 -10.68 -36.58 3.56
C LEU A 5 -9.16 -36.61 3.71
N VAL A 6 -8.46 -35.82 2.90
CA VAL A 6 -7.03 -35.57 3.06
C VAL A 6 -6.81 -34.09 3.32
N ILE A 7 -6.21 -33.76 4.46
CA ILE A 7 -5.89 -32.38 4.83
C ILE A 7 -4.42 -32.13 4.54
N VAL A 8 -4.15 -31.28 3.55
CA VAL A 8 -2.80 -30.90 3.15
C VAL A 8 -2.49 -29.50 3.65
N SER A 9 -1.43 -29.36 4.46
CA SER A 9 -0.97 -28.05 4.94
C SER A 9 0.54 -27.94 4.93
N HIS A 10 1.04 -26.71 4.89
CA HIS A 10 2.47 -26.45 5.10
C HIS A 10 2.90 -26.79 6.54
N SER A 11 1.99 -26.87 7.51
CA SER A 11 2.27 -27.21 8.90
C SER A 11 1.67 -28.56 9.27
N ALA A 12 2.52 -29.48 9.77
CA ALA A 12 2.06 -30.77 10.29
C ALA A 12 1.11 -30.61 11.47
N GLN A 13 1.42 -29.69 12.39
CA GLN A 13 0.58 -29.41 13.55
C GLN A 13 -0.79 -28.85 13.17
N LEU A 14 -0.84 -27.99 12.14
CA LEU A 14 -2.10 -27.45 11.65
C LEU A 14 -2.96 -28.55 11.00
N ALA A 15 -2.38 -29.36 10.12
CA ALA A 15 -3.11 -30.45 9.48
C ALA A 15 -3.71 -31.42 10.52
N VAL A 16 -2.94 -31.79 11.54
CA VAL A 16 -3.40 -32.63 12.66
C VAL A 16 -4.50 -31.94 13.45
N GLY A 17 -4.33 -30.68 13.84
CA GLY A 17 -5.34 -29.94 14.60
C GLY A 17 -6.67 -29.80 13.86
N VAL A 18 -6.64 -29.58 12.54
CA VAL A 18 -7.86 -29.51 11.72
C VAL A 18 -8.51 -30.90 11.60
N ALA A 19 -7.72 -31.97 11.43
CA ALA A 19 -8.26 -33.32 11.37
C ALA A 19 -8.94 -33.73 12.67
N GLU A 20 -8.37 -33.39 13.82
CA GLU A 20 -8.97 -33.65 15.14
C GLU A 20 -10.31 -32.92 15.29
N LEU A 21 -10.37 -31.63 14.95
CA LEU A 21 -11.60 -30.84 15.01
C LEU A 21 -12.68 -31.40 14.07
N ALA A 22 -12.34 -31.64 12.81
CA ALA A 22 -13.26 -32.18 11.81
C ALA A 22 -13.75 -33.60 12.20
N GLY A 23 -12.86 -34.44 12.73
CA GLY A 23 -13.17 -35.78 13.21
C GLY A 23 -14.13 -35.78 14.39
N GLN A 24 -13.98 -34.84 15.33
CA GLN A 24 -14.93 -34.66 16.45
C GLN A 24 -16.32 -34.27 15.94
N MET A 25 -16.40 -33.36 14.97
CA MET A 25 -17.68 -32.92 14.40
C MET A 25 -18.38 -34.04 13.60
N ALA A 26 -17.62 -34.86 12.89
CA ALA A 26 -18.12 -36.04 12.18
C ALA A 26 -18.30 -37.28 13.07
N GLN A 27 -18.09 -37.17 14.38
CA GLN A 27 -18.19 -38.27 15.36
C GLN A 27 -17.34 -39.50 14.97
N GLY A 28 -16.22 -39.30 14.28
CA GLY A 28 -15.33 -40.37 13.81
C GLY A 28 -15.87 -41.22 12.66
N ALA A 29 -16.99 -40.84 12.03
CA ALA A 29 -17.60 -41.60 10.92
C ALA A 29 -16.91 -41.39 9.56
N THR A 30 -16.03 -40.40 9.46
CA THR A 30 -15.31 -40.03 8.23
C THR A 30 -13.82 -40.33 8.39
N SER A 31 -13.21 -40.99 7.40
CA SER A 31 -11.75 -41.19 7.37
C SER A 31 -11.08 -39.87 7.05
N ILE A 32 -10.23 -39.37 7.96
CA ILE A 32 -9.48 -38.11 7.78
C ILE A 32 -8.00 -38.41 7.94
N VAL A 33 -7.24 -38.19 6.88
CA VAL A 33 -5.79 -38.40 6.84
C VAL A 33 -5.10 -37.05 6.62
N THR A 34 -3.92 -36.87 7.21
CA THR A 34 -3.19 -35.60 7.14
C THR A 34 -1.90 -35.74 6.36
N ALA A 35 -1.57 -34.70 5.60
CA ALA A 35 -0.30 -34.57 4.90
C ALA A 35 0.24 -33.16 5.16
N GLY A 36 0.98 -33.00 6.27
CA GLY A 36 1.57 -31.73 6.63
C GLY A 36 3.08 -31.80 6.88
N GLY A 37 3.75 -30.66 6.67
CA GLY A 37 5.18 -30.48 6.88
C GLY A 37 6.07 -31.04 5.76
N GLY A 38 7.26 -30.44 5.62
CA GLY A 38 8.30 -30.92 4.70
C GLY A 38 8.95 -32.23 5.15
N ALA A 39 10.10 -32.58 4.57
CA ALA A 39 10.85 -33.80 4.91
C ALA A 39 11.27 -33.89 6.40
N ASN A 40 11.34 -32.75 7.11
CA ASN A 40 11.72 -32.66 8.52
C ASN A 40 10.53 -32.41 9.48
N ASP A 41 9.28 -32.60 9.04
CA ASP A 41 8.05 -32.45 9.87
C ASP A 41 7.76 -31.05 10.47
N ILE A 42 8.48 -29.99 10.08
CA ILE A 42 8.31 -28.62 10.62
C ILE A 42 7.38 -27.77 9.73
N LEU A 43 7.91 -27.19 8.64
CA LEU A 43 7.16 -26.38 7.68
C LEU A 43 7.52 -26.81 6.25
N GLY A 44 6.53 -26.88 5.37
CA GLY A 44 6.67 -27.26 3.96
C GLY A 44 5.64 -28.31 3.53
N THR A 45 5.70 -28.73 2.26
CA THR A 45 4.80 -29.75 1.70
C THR A 45 5.62 -30.86 1.04
N SER A 46 5.25 -32.12 1.26
CA SER A 46 5.94 -33.29 0.70
C SER A 46 5.00 -34.08 -0.21
N VAL A 47 5.44 -34.31 -1.46
CA VAL A 47 4.70 -35.10 -2.46
C VAL A 47 4.47 -36.52 -1.95
N ASP A 48 5.49 -37.16 -1.37
CA ASP A 48 5.41 -38.53 -0.85
C ASP A 48 4.36 -38.68 0.26
N LYS A 49 4.29 -37.70 1.17
CA LYS A 49 3.29 -37.68 2.24
C LYS A 49 1.88 -37.48 1.71
N ILE A 50 1.69 -36.58 0.73
CA ILE A 50 0.39 -36.37 0.10
C ILE A 50 -0.06 -37.65 -0.60
N HIS A 51 0.81 -38.26 -1.39
CA HIS A 51 0.53 -39.51 -2.10
C HIS A 51 0.15 -40.63 -1.12
N ALA A 52 0.92 -40.83 -0.05
CA ALA A 52 0.61 -41.81 1.00
C ALA A 52 -0.72 -41.51 1.71
N ALA A 53 -1.01 -40.23 1.98
CA ALA A 53 -2.26 -39.83 2.62
C ALA A 53 -3.48 -40.08 1.73
N ILE A 54 -3.38 -39.81 0.42
CA ILE A 54 -4.43 -40.12 -0.55
C ILE A 54 -4.67 -41.62 -0.61
N GLN A 55 -3.61 -42.44 -0.66
CA GLN A 55 -3.75 -43.90 -0.65
C GLN A 55 -4.40 -44.44 0.63
N ALA A 56 -4.08 -43.84 1.78
CA ALA A 56 -4.68 -44.23 3.06
C ALA A 56 -6.16 -43.79 3.19
N ALA A 57 -6.56 -42.71 2.51
CA ALA A 57 -7.93 -42.22 2.48
C ALA A 57 -8.78 -42.85 1.35
N ASP A 58 -8.16 -43.54 0.37
CA ASP A 58 -8.82 -44.10 -0.81
C ASP A 58 -9.85 -45.17 -0.42
N GLY A 59 -11.06 -45.01 -0.96
CA GLY A 59 -12.21 -45.84 -0.71
C GLY A 59 -13.18 -45.82 -1.90
N PRO A 60 -14.27 -46.60 -1.87
CA PRO A 60 -15.20 -46.70 -2.99
C PRO A 60 -15.90 -45.37 -3.33
N ASP A 61 -16.09 -44.48 -2.35
CA ASP A 61 -16.80 -43.20 -2.50
C ASP A 61 -15.89 -42.02 -2.89
N GLY A 62 -14.59 -42.28 -3.06
CA GLY A 62 -13.59 -41.29 -3.47
C GLY A 62 -12.98 -40.49 -2.31
N VAL A 63 -12.07 -39.58 -2.67
CA VAL A 63 -11.26 -38.78 -1.74
C VAL A 63 -11.38 -37.30 -2.06
N LEU A 64 -11.69 -36.49 -1.05
CA LEU A 64 -11.62 -35.04 -1.13
C LEU A 64 -10.32 -34.56 -0.47
N VAL A 65 -9.47 -33.91 -1.25
CA VAL A 65 -8.23 -33.30 -0.77
C VAL A 65 -8.46 -31.81 -0.52
N LEU A 66 -8.32 -31.39 0.73
CA LEU A 66 -8.40 -30.00 1.15
C LEU A 66 -7.00 -29.41 1.23
N LEU A 67 -6.79 -28.32 0.52
CA LEU A 67 -5.48 -27.74 0.28
C LEU A 67 -5.33 -26.39 0.97
N ASP A 68 -4.16 -26.18 1.57
CA ASP A 68 -3.70 -24.90 2.07
C ASP A 68 -3.14 -24.01 0.92
N LEU A 69 -2.74 -22.78 1.25
CA LEU A 69 -2.22 -21.79 0.31
C LEU A 69 -0.88 -22.22 -0.35
N GLY A 70 -0.71 -21.85 -1.61
CA GLY A 70 0.59 -21.83 -2.29
C GLY A 70 1.14 -23.21 -2.69
N SER A 71 2.33 -23.56 -2.17
CA SER A 71 3.12 -24.74 -2.60
C SER A 71 2.43 -26.09 -2.40
N ALA A 72 1.41 -26.14 -1.54
CA ALA A 72 0.62 -27.34 -1.32
C ALA A 72 -0.13 -27.81 -2.57
N ILE A 73 -0.59 -26.86 -3.39
CA ILE A 73 -1.33 -27.13 -4.62
C ILE A 73 -0.43 -27.86 -5.63
N LEU A 74 0.76 -27.31 -5.92
CA LEU A 74 1.71 -27.90 -6.85
C LEU A 74 2.20 -29.27 -6.39
N ALA A 75 2.48 -29.42 -5.08
CA ALA A 75 2.90 -30.70 -4.52
C ALA A 75 1.79 -31.76 -4.60
N THR A 76 0.53 -31.36 -4.46
CA THR A 76 -0.61 -32.27 -4.64
C THR A 76 -0.81 -32.64 -6.10
N GLU A 77 -0.70 -31.70 -7.05
CA GLU A 77 -0.78 -32.03 -8.48
C GLU A 77 0.29 -33.05 -8.89
N MET A 78 1.54 -32.86 -8.45
CA MET A 78 2.61 -33.83 -8.67
C MET A 78 2.32 -35.18 -8.02
N ALA A 79 1.70 -35.21 -6.83
CA ALA A 79 1.32 -36.45 -6.17
C ALA A 79 0.21 -37.19 -6.93
N LEU A 80 -0.72 -36.47 -7.56
CA LEU A 80 -1.79 -37.06 -8.39
C LEU A 80 -1.25 -37.66 -9.68
N GLU A 81 -0.20 -37.09 -10.28
CA GLU A 81 0.47 -37.65 -11.47
C GLU A 81 1.09 -39.04 -11.22
N LEU A 82 1.39 -39.37 -9.95
CA LEU A 82 1.95 -40.67 -9.55
C LEU A 82 0.88 -41.75 -9.35
N LEU A 83 -0.41 -41.38 -9.34
CA LEU A 83 -1.53 -42.30 -9.15
C LEU A 83 -2.00 -42.92 -10.47
N SER A 84 -2.68 -44.06 -10.38
CA SER A 84 -3.33 -44.66 -11.55
C SER A 84 -4.50 -43.80 -12.06
N SER A 85 -4.80 -43.86 -13.36
CA SER A 85 -5.89 -43.09 -13.98
C SER A 85 -7.27 -43.38 -13.38
N GLU A 86 -7.51 -44.60 -12.88
CA GLU A 86 -8.76 -44.99 -12.21
C GLU A 86 -8.89 -44.37 -10.81
N GLN A 87 -7.78 -44.19 -10.10
CA GLN A 87 -7.77 -43.51 -8.80
C GLN A 87 -7.94 -42.00 -8.97
N ASN A 88 -7.30 -41.41 -9.99
CA ASN A 88 -7.36 -39.97 -10.22
C ASN A 88 -8.79 -39.46 -10.48
N ASN A 89 -9.63 -40.26 -11.17
CA ASN A 89 -11.04 -39.93 -11.43
C ASN A 89 -11.93 -39.93 -10.17
N ARG A 90 -11.44 -40.48 -9.04
CA ARG A 90 -12.18 -40.55 -7.77
C ARG A 90 -11.64 -39.57 -6.74
N ILE A 91 -10.74 -38.67 -7.16
CA ILE A 91 -10.15 -37.65 -6.30
C ILE A 91 -10.65 -36.28 -6.73
N ALA A 92 -11.07 -35.48 -5.75
CA ALA A 92 -11.42 -34.08 -5.96
C ALA A 92 -10.54 -33.19 -5.10
N LEU A 93 -10.09 -32.07 -5.67
CA LEU A 93 -9.39 -31.02 -4.95
C LEU A 93 -10.40 -29.96 -4.50
N SER A 94 -10.31 -29.53 -3.25
CA SER A 94 -11.06 -28.42 -2.68
C SER A 94 -10.12 -27.33 -2.19
N PHE A 95 -10.48 -26.12 -2.55
CA PHE A 95 -9.77 -24.88 -2.25
C PHE A 95 -10.52 -24.03 -1.21
N ALA A 96 -11.32 -24.68 -0.36
CA ALA A 96 -12.04 -24.02 0.72
C ALA A 96 -11.07 -23.56 1.82
N PRO A 97 -11.43 -22.55 2.64
CA PRO A 97 -10.74 -22.27 3.91
C PRO A 97 -10.50 -23.56 4.68
N LEU A 98 -9.24 -23.84 5.03
CA LEU A 98 -8.80 -25.17 5.43
C LEU A 98 -9.59 -25.72 6.64
N VAL A 99 -9.91 -24.87 7.62
CA VAL A 99 -10.61 -25.28 8.85
C VAL A 99 -12.10 -25.46 8.59
N GLU A 100 -12.77 -24.42 8.09
CA GLU A 100 -14.22 -24.40 7.85
C GLU A 100 -14.62 -25.42 6.79
N GLY A 101 -13.85 -25.50 5.71
CA GLY A 101 -14.03 -26.45 4.63
C GLY A 101 -13.87 -27.89 5.09
N ALA A 102 -12.87 -28.20 5.92
CA ALA A 102 -12.68 -29.53 6.48
C ALA A 102 -13.83 -29.96 7.40
N ILE A 103 -14.32 -29.05 8.24
CA ILE A 103 -15.46 -29.33 9.13
C ILE A 103 -16.73 -29.59 8.30
N ALA A 104 -17.04 -28.71 7.34
CA ALA A 104 -18.22 -28.87 6.48
C ALA A 104 -18.15 -30.17 5.67
N ALA A 105 -16.98 -30.48 5.09
CA ALA A 105 -16.77 -31.71 4.35
C ALA A 105 -16.91 -32.96 5.24
N ALA A 106 -16.37 -32.94 6.44
CA ALA A 106 -16.43 -34.07 7.36
C ALA A 106 -17.87 -34.36 7.80
N ILE A 107 -18.68 -33.32 8.05
CA ILE A 107 -20.10 -33.45 8.37
C ILE A 107 -20.86 -34.05 7.18
N GLU A 108 -20.74 -33.49 5.98
CA GLU A 108 -21.50 -34.00 4.83
C GLU A 108 -21.07 -35.41 4.41
N SER A 109 -19.77 -35.72 4.53
CA SER A 109 -19.27 -37.08 4.29
C SER A 109 -19.86 -38.08 5.30
N SER A 110 -19.98 -37.70 6.59
CA SER A 110 -20.60 -38.54 7.62
C SER A 110 -22.10 -38.82 7.36
N LEU A 111 -22.76 -37.92 6.63
CA LEU A 111 -24.15 -38.07 6.19
C LEU A 111 -24.29 -38.94 4.92
N GLY A 112 -23.19 -39.47 4.38
CA GLY A 112 -23.18 -40.35 3.21
C GLY A 112 -23.40 -39.61 1.89
N ARG A 113 -23.05 -38.32 1.81
CA ARG A 113 -23.16 -37.52 0.59
C ARG A 113 -22.10 -37.90 -0.44
N SER A 114 -22.39 -37.63 -1.71
CA SER A 114 -21.46 -37.89 -2.81
C SER A 114 -20.24 -36.95 -2.75
N LEU A 115 -19.11 -37.37 -3.35
CA LEU A 115 -17.88 -36.56 -3.43
C LEU A 115 -18.12 -35.14 -3.96
N ALA A 116 -19.00 -34.98 -4.95
CA ALA A 116 -19.35 -33.67 -5.51
C ALA A 116 -20.12 -32.79 -4.51
N GLU A 117 -21.07 -33.36 -3.76
CA GLU A 117 -21.83 -32.65 -2.73
C GLU A 117 -20.95 -32.26 -1.53
N VAL A 118 -20.07 -33.17 -1.10
CA VAL A 118 -19.10 -32.93 -0.02
C VAL A 118 -18.15 -31.80 -0.40
N LYS A 119 -17.61 -31.81 -1.63
CA LYS A 119 -16.78 -30.72 -2.17
C LYS A 119 -17.55 -29.39 -2.19
N GLN A 120 -18.79 -29.40 -2.68
CA GLN A 120 -19.60 -28.20 -2.79
C GLN A 120 -19.88 -27.58 -1.41
N ALA A 121 -20.14 -28.42 -0.40
CA ALA A 121 -20.36 -27.95 0.97
C ALA A 121 -19.09 -27.34 1.58
N ALA A 122 -17.92 -27.93 1.33
CA ALA A 122 -16.65 -27.35 1.72
C ALA A 122 -16.46 -25.97 1.08
N GLU A 123 -16.66 -25.85 -0.23
CA GLU A 123 -16.43 -24.60 -0.97
C GLU A 123 -17.47 -23.51 -0.69
N LYS A 124 -18.70 -23.85 -0.23
CA LYS A 124 -19.70 -22.86 0.22
C LYS A 124 -19.27 -22.07 1.46
N THR A 125 -18.27 -22.56 2.20
CA THR A 125 -17.67 -21.81 3.31
C THR A 125 -16.72 -20.71 2.83
N ALA A 126 -16.37 -20.71 1.54
CA ALA A 126 -15.46 -19.76 0.91
C ALA A 126 -16.22 -18.67 0.14
N SER A 127 -15.67 -17.47 0.09
CA SER A 127 -16.09 -16.45 -0.88
C SER A 127 -15.59 -16.79 -2.30
N ALA A 128 -16.27 -16.31 -3.34
CA ALA A 128 -15.85 -16.50 -4.74
C ALA A 128 -14.41 -16.01 -4.99
N ALA A 129 -13.98 -14.95 -4.30
CA ALA A 129 -12.63 -14.41 -4.36
C ALA A 129 -11.57 -15.34 -3.72
N GLN A 130 -11.88 -15.97 -2.57
CA GLN A 130 -10.98 -16.94 -1.92
C GLN A 130 -10.78 -18.19 -2.77
N LEU A 131 -11.85 -18.70 -3.40
CA LEU A 131 -11.75 -19.85 -4.32
C LEU A 131 -10.92 -19.53 -5.56
N GLN A 132 -10.94 -18.30 -6.06
CA GLN A 132 -10.13 -17.89 -7.21
C GLN A 132 -8.64 -17.76 -6.89
N LEU A 133 -8.28 -17.33 -5.66
CA LEU A 133 -6.89 -17.22 -5.20
C LEU A 133 -6.19 -18.57 -5.05
N LEU A 134 -6.97 -19.63 -4.84
CA LEU A 134 -6.46 -20.96 -4.50
C LEU A 134 -6.52 -21.96 -5.66
N LYS A 135 -7.20 -21.65 -6.77
CA LYS A 135 -7.21 -22.51 -7.95
C LYS A 135 -5.87 -22.47 -8.70
N PRO A 136 -5.32 -23.61 -9.15
CA PRO A 136 -4.10 -23.64 -9.95
C PRO A 136 -4.28 -22.99 -11.32
N PHE A 137 -3.19 -22.42 -11.85
CA PHE A 137 -3.15 -21.73 -13.15
C PHE A 137 -3.36 -22.65 -14.37
N SER A 138 -3.36 -23.98 -14.18
CA SER A 138 -3.19 -24.93 -15.29
C SER A 138 -4.44 -25.72 -15.70
N THR A 139 -5.60 -25.55 -15.06
CA THR A 139 -6.80 -26.30 -15.49
C THR A 139 -7.38 -25.70 -16.77
N THR A 140 -7.18 -26.44 -17.84
CA THR A 140 -7.72 -26.23 -19.18
C THR A 140 -9.25 -26.18 -19.12
N GLN A 141 -9.82 -25.33 -19.96
CA GLN A 141 -11.26 -25.15 -20.16
C GLN A 141 -11.97 -26.48 -20.38
N GLU A 142 -12.96 -26.78 -19.54
CA GLU A 142 -14.12 -27.57 -19.96
C GLU A 142 -15.38 -27.07 -19.23
N GLU A 143 -16.37 -26.72 -20.05
CA GLU A 143 -17.64 -26.09 -19.70
C GLU A 143 -18.61 -27.11 -19.06
N ALA A 144 -19.39 -26.67 -18.06
CA ALA A 144 -20.85 -26.56 -18.17
C ALA A 144 -21.54 -26.36 -16.79
N SER A 145 -22.20 -25.20 -16.66
CA SER A 145 -23.60 -25.03 -16.22
C SER A 145 -24.10 -25.85 -15.01
N VAL A 146 -24.44 -25.18 -13.89
CA VAL A 146 -25.83 -24.87 -13.50
C VAL A 146 -25.82 -23.70 -12.49
N ALA A 147 -26.37 -22.55 -12.87
CA ALA A 147 -26.97 -21.61 -11.93
C ALA A 147 -28.22 -20.99 -12.60
N VAL A 148 -29.36 -21.23 -11.97
CA VAL A 148 -30.70 -20.76 -12.37
C VAL A 148 -30.76 -19.22 -12.29
N PRO A 149 -31.41 -18.55 -13.26
CA PRO A 149 -31.29 -17.12 -13.46
C PRO A 149 -32.19 -16.32 -12.53
N ILE A 150 -31.68 -15.18 -12.05
CA ILE A 150 -32.50 -14.02 -11.71
C ILE A 150 -32.19 -12.96 -12.77
N SER A 151 -33.07 -12.84 -13.77
CA SER A 151 -33.14 -11.68 -14.68
C SER A 151 -34.10 -10.64 -14.08
N PRO A 152 -33.86 -9.33 -14.28
CA PRO A 152 -34.26 -8.68 -15.55
C PRO A 152 -33.33 -7.53 -16.01
N PRO A 153 -33.58 -6.89 -17.18
CA PRO A 153 -33.70 -7.41 -18.55
C PRO A 153 -32.36 -7.21 -19.34
N PRO A 154 -32.22 -7.76 -20.57
CA PRO A 154 -31.00 -7.59 -21.36
C PRO A 154 -31.01 -6.22 -22.05
N VAL A 155 -29.97 -5.43 -21.82
CA VAL A 155 -29.52 -4.46 -22.81
C VAL A 155 -28.26 -5.05 -23.42
N GLN A 156 -28.38 -5.59 -24.64
CA GLN A 156 -27.22 -5.74 -25.51
C GLN A 156 -26.64 -4.35 -25.69
N THR A 157 -25.57 -4.05 -24.97
CA THR A 157 -24.71 -2.92 -25.28
C THR A 157 -23.52 -3.50 -26.02
N ASP A 158 -23.19 -2.93 -27.19
CA ASP A 158 -21.97 -3.26 -27.92
C ASP A 158 -20.77 -3.16 -26.96
N VAL A 159 -20.24 -4.30 -26.54
CA VAL A 159 -19.03 -4.35 -25.71
C VAL A 159 -17.85 -4.29 -26.65
N LEU A 160 -17.14 -3.17 -26.63
CA LEU A 160 -15.94 -2.96 -27.41
C LEU A 160 -14.74 -3.46 -26.61
N GLU A 161 -13.84 -4.20 -27.27
CA GLU A 161 -12.63 -4.76 -26.66
C GLU A 161 -11.38 -4.19 -27.33
N SER A 162 -10.37 -3.83 -26.54
CA SER A 162 -9.07 -3.33 -27.01
C SER A 162 -7.95 -3.85 -26.14
N GLN A 163 -6.79 -4.15 -26.73
CA GLN A 163 -5.59 -4.57 -26.01
C GLN A 163 -4.50 -3.50 -26.10
N LEU A 164 -3.94 -3.13 -24.95
CA LEU A 164 -2.90 -2.11 -24.83
C LEU A 164 -1.67 -2.70 -24.16
N THR A 165 -0.48 -2.42 -24.71
CA THR A 165 0.79 -2.82 -24.10
C THR A 165 1.45 -1.63 -23.42
N LEU A 166 1.77 -1.78 -22.14
CA LEU A 166 2.32 -0.72 -21.30
C LEU A 166 3.82 -0.59 -21.56
N THR A 167 4.23 0.56 -22.11
CA THR A 167 5.64 0.83 -22.43
C THR A 167 6.34 1.72 -21.39
N ASN A 168 5.56 2.30 -20.48
CA ASN A 168 6.06 3.25 -19.49
C ASN A 168 6.88 2.53 -18.41
N PRO A 169 7.94 3.17 -17.92
CA PRO A 169 8.94 2.50 -17.11
C PRO A 169 8.42 2.09 -15.74
N THR A 170 7.51 2.87 -15.16
CA THR A 170 6.92 2.54 -13.85
C THR A 170 5.84 1.47 -14.02
N GLY A 171 5.01 1.51 -15.07
CA GLY A 171 3.80 0.68 -15.23
C GLY A 171 2.54 1.43 -14.77
N LEU A 172 1.43 0.76 -14.42
CA LEU A 172 0.24 1.42 -13.87
C LEU A 172 0.38 1.66 -12.35
N HIS A 173 1.37 2.47 -11.96
CA HIS A 173 1.64 2.81 -10.56
C HIS A 173 1.28 4.28 -10.32
N ALA A 174 0.83 4.62 -9.11
CA ALA A 174 0.61 5.99 -8.63
C ALA A 174 0.10 7.00 -9.68
N ARG A 175 0.98 7.81 -10.28
CA ARG A 175 0.63 8.89 -11.21
C ARG A 175 0.06 8.38 -12.55
N PRO A 176 0.70 7.45 -13.30
CA PRO A 176 0.06 6.76 -14.43
C PRO A 176 -1.31 6.17 -14.10
N ALA A 177 -1.45 5.52 -12.94
CA ALA A 177 -2.73 4.94 -12.51
C ALA A 177 -3.79 6.04 -12.26
N SER A 178 -3.41 7.15 -11.61
CA SER A 178 -4.28 8.32 -11.42
C SER A 178 -4.72 8.93 -12.76
N LEU A 179 -3.80 9.10 -13.71
CA LEU A 179 -4.12 9.61 -15.05
C LEU A 179 -5.04 8.66 -15.81
N PHE A 180 -4.81 7.35 -15.68
CA PHE A 180 -5.65 6.31 -16.27
C PHE A 180 -7.08 6.39 -15.73
N VAL A 181 -7.24 6.39 -14.39
CA VAL A 181 -8.52 6.46 -13.70
C VAL A 181 -9.26 7.76 -14.02
N GLN A 182 -8.56 8.90 -13.98
CA GLN A 182 -9.14 10.20 -14.32
C GLN A 182 -9.59 10.26 -15.78
N THR A 183 -8.84 9.63 -16.70
CA THR A 183 -9.21 9.58 -18.11
C THR A 183 -10.45 8.72 -18.31
N ALA A 184 -10.49 7.53 -17.69
CA ALA A 184 -11.66 6.65 -17.75
C ALA A 184 -12.93 7.30 -17.18
N GLY A 185 -12.80 8.02 -16.05
CA GLY A 185 -13.92 8.68 -15.38
C GLY A 185 -14.52 9.90 -16.11
N ARG A 186 -13.94 10.35 -17.23
CA ARG A 186 -14.48 11.47 -18.03
C ARG A 186 -15.66 11.08 -18.92
N PHE A 187 -15.87 9.78 -19.13
CA PHE A 187 -16.80 9.26 -20.10
C PHE A 187 -17.99 8.57 -19.42
N GLN A 188 -19.17 8.66 -20.04
CA GLN A 188 -20.35 7.88 -19.66
C GLN A 188 -20.26 6.46 -20.23
N ALA A 189 -19.21 5.74 -19.85
CA ALA A 189 -18.93 4.36 -20.24
C ALA A 189 -18.37 3.57 -19.05
N ARG A 190 -18.80 2.32 -18.93
CA ARG A 190 -18.21 1.37 -17.99
C ARG A 190 -17.06 0.68 -18.70
N VAL A 191 -15.85 0.84 -18.18
CA VAL A 191 -14.62 0.26 -18.74
C VAL A 191 -14.05 -0.71 -17.71
N GLU A 192 -13.93 -1.98 -18.09
CA GLU A 192 -13.26 -3.01 -17.31
C GLU A 192 -11.86 -3.24 -17.86
N VAL A 193 -10.89 -3.36 -16.95
CA VAL A 193 -9.48 -3.61 -17.25
C VAL A 193 -9.11 -4.96 -16.69
N SER A 194 -8.51 -5.80 -17.52
CA SER A 194 -7.93 -7.08 -17.10
C SER A 194 -6.45 -7.17 -17.44
N GLY A 195 -5.68 -7.76 -16.53
CA GLY A 195 -4.26 -7.98 -16.70
C GLY A 195 -3.72 -8.85 -15.57
N ARG A 196 -2.73 -9.70 -15.88
CA ARG A 196 -2.12 -10.65 -14.94
C ARG A 196 -3.14 -11.53 -14.19
N GLY A 197 -4.22 -11.94 -14.86
CA GLY A 197 -5.27 -12.79 -14.29
C GLY A 197 -6.23 -12.09 -13.31
N ARG A 198 -6.11 -10.77 -13.13
CA ARG A 198 -7.02 -9.95 -12.33
C ARG A 198 -7.83 -9.02 -13.23
N GLN A 199 -8.99 -8.60 -12.75
CA GLN A 199 -9.88 -7.68 -13.44
C GLN A 199 -10.46 -6.66 -12.47
N THR A 200 -10.63 -5.43 -12.94
CA THR A 200 -11.19 -4.33 -12.16
C THR A 200 -11.86 -3.31 -13.06
N GLU A 201 -12.59 -2.36 -12.48
CA GLU A 201 -13.12 -1.22 -13.22
C GLU A 201 -12.04 -0.15 -13.40
N ALA A 202 -11.97 0.46 -14.58
CA ALA A 202 -10.99 1.49 -14.91
C ALA A 202 -11.08 2.74 -14.02
N THR A 203 -12.20 2.93 -13.33
CA THR A 203 -12.46 4.04 -12.39
C THR A 203 -11.99 3.74 -10.95
N SER A 204 -11.59 2.50 -10.65
CA SER A 204 -11.05 2.10 -9.34
C SER A 204 -9.53 2.22 -9.35
N ILE A 205 -8.99 3.24 -8.67
CA ILE A 205 -7.55 3.40 -8.48
C ILE A 205 -6.93 2.26 -7.67
N ILE A 206 -7.58 1.81 -6.60
CA ILE A 206 -7.11 0.69 -5.77
C ILE A 206 -7.15 -0.59 -6.59
N GLY A 207 -8.21 -0.78 -7.37
CA GLY A 207 -8.35 -1.88 -8.32
C GLY A 207 -7.23 -1.90 -9.35
N ILE A 208 -6.97 -0.77 -10.02
CA ILE A 208 -5.90 -0.66 -11.02
C ILE A 208 -4.53 -0.93 -10.42
N LEU A 209 -4.22 -0.37 -9.23
CA LEU A 209 -2.97 -0.65 -8.52
C LEU A 209 -2.86 -2.14 -8.15
N SER A 210 -3.96 -2.79 -7.78
CA SER A 210 -4.00 -4.21 -7.40
C SER A 210 -3.72 -5.17 -8.57
N LEU A 211 -3.88 -4.72 -9.82
CA LEU A 211 -3.52 -5.51 -11.00
C LEU A 211 -2.00 -5.76 -11.08
N GLY A 212 -1.17 -4.89 -10.48
CA GLY A 212 0.29 -5.05 -10.47
C GLY A 212 0.92 -5.05 -11.87
N ILE A 213 0.36 -4.26 -12.79
CA ILE A 213 0.79 -4.15 -14.18
C ILE A 213 2.14 -3.43 -14.27
N ARG A 214 3.14 -4.10 -14.83
CA ARG A 214 4.51 -3.63 -14.99
C ARG A 214 4.77 -3.22 -16.45
N LYS A 215 5.92 -2.58 -16.67
CA LYS A 215 6.42 -2.33 -18.02
C LYS A 215 6.47 -3.63 -18.84
N GLY A 216 5.89 -3.60 -20.04
CA GLY A 216 5.83 -4.72 -20.96
C GLY A 216 4.60 -5.61 -20.81
N ASP A 217 3.82 -5.44 -19.74
CA ASP A 217 2.57 -6.18 -19.56
C ASP A 217 1.50 -5.67 -20.54
N THR A 218 0.68 -6.59 -21.05
CA THR A 218 -0.49 -6.28 -21.88
C THR A 218 -1.74 -6.28 -21.00
N ILE A 219 -2.56 -5.22 -21.14
CA ILE A 219 -3.87 -5.12 -20.50
C ILE A 219 -4.96 -5.22 -21.57
N THR A 220 -6.09 -5.81 -21.19
CA THR A 220 -7.29 -5.87 -22.04
C THR A 220 -8.36 -4.97 -21.45
N LEU A 221 -8.86 -4.04 -22.26
CA LEU A 221 -9.93 -3.11 -21.94
C LEU A 221 -11.23 -3.57 -22.59
N ARG A 222 -12.30 -3.63 -21.80
CA ARG A 222 -13.67 -3.89 -22.26
C ARG A 222 -14.56 -2.73 -21.89
N ALA A 223 -15.10 -2.03 -22.87
CA ALA A 223 -15.93 -0.85 -22.65
C ALA A 223 -17.36 -1.09 -23.12
N SER A 224 -18.32 -0.59 -22.34
CA SER A 224 -19.75 -0.60 -22.65
C SER A 224 -20.39 0.74 -22.26
N GLY A 225 -21.40 1.16 -23.00
CA GLY A 225 -22.09 2.45 -22.75
C GLY A 225 -22.00 3.42 -23.93
N LYS A 226 -22.58 4.61 -23.75
CA LYS A 226 -22.78 5.58 -24.84
C LYS A 226 -21.47 6.14 -25.40
N GLU A 227 -20.42 6.19 -24.58
CA GLU A 227 -19.12 6.76 -24.94
C GLU A 227 -17.99 5.71 -24.92
N ALA A 228 -18.33 4.42 -25.08
CA ALA A 228 -17.37 3.32 -24.98
C ALA A 228 -16.18 3.45 -25.94
N GLU A 229 -16.42 3.80 -27.20
CA GLU A 229 -15.37 3.97 -28.20
C GLU A 229 -14.45 5.17 -27.88
N ALA A 230 -15.04 6.29 -27.45
CA ALA A 230 -14.29 7.48 -27.06
C ALA A 230 -13.41 7.23 -25.83
N ALA A 231 -13.92 6.47 -24.85
CA ALA A 231 -13.17 6.07 -23.66
C ALA A 231 -11.97 5.19 -24.02
N LEU A 232 -12.16 4.16 -24.85
CA LEU A 232 -11.06 3.29 -25.29
C LEU A 232 -10.00 4.06 -26.07
N LYS A 233 -10.41 4.96 -26.96
CA LYS A 233 -9.47 5.80 -27.73
C LYS A 233 -8.65 6.72 -26.85
N ALA A 234 -9.27 7.37 -25.86
CA ALA A 234 -8.55 8.25 -24.94
C ALA A 234 -7.54 7.49 -24.07
N LEU A 235 -7.87 6.27 -23.63
CA LEU A 235 -6.95 5.41 -22.88
C LEU A 235 -5.80 4.90 -23.75
N ASP A 236 -6.06 4.55 -25.01
CA ASP A 236 -5.03 4.19 -25.98
C ASP A 236 -4.07 5.36 -26.27
N GLU A 237 -4.60 6.58 -26.47
CA GLU A 237 -3.79 7.79 -26.64
C GLU A 237 -2.91 8.07 -25.41
N LEU A 238 -3.43 7.86 -24.20
CA LEU A 238 -2.67 8.03 -22.96
C LEU A 238 -1.51 7.03 -22.83
N VAL A 239 -1.76 5.75 -23.16
CA VAL A 239 -0.72 4.72 -23.18
C VAL A 239 0.33 5.02 -24.24
N LYS A 240 -0.08 5.46 -25.44
CA LYS A 240 0.83 5.90 -26.51
C LYS A 240 1.66 7.14 -26.13
N ALA A 241 1.08 8.04 -25.36
CA ALA A 241 1.78 9.19 -24.77
C ALA A 241 2.70 8.80 -23.60
N ASN A 242 2.82 7.50 -23.28
CA ASN A 242 3.65 6.98 -22.21
C ASN A 242 3.29 7.57 -20.83
N PHE A 243 2.01 7.93 -20.62
CA PHE A 243 1.55 8.68 -19.44
C PHE A 243 2.28 9.99 -19.19
N TYR A 244 2.92 10.55 -20.23
CA TYR A 244 3.83 11.70 -20.16
C TYR A 244 5.04 11.48 -19.25
N GLU A 245 5.41 10.23 -18.95
CA GLU A 245 6.61 9.88 -18.19
C GLU A 245 7.86 9.90 -19.07
N THR A 246 8.92 10.51 -18.56
CA THR A 246 10.28 10.41 -19.12
C THR A 246 11.06 9.27 -18.47
N ALA A 247 12.12 8.77 -19.13
CA ALA A 247 12.98 7.71 -18.58
C ALA A 247 13.63 8.08 -17.22
N THR A 248 13.71 9.37 -16.90
CA THR A 248 14.21 9.93 -15.63
C THR A 248 13.19 9.88 -14.50
N ASP A 249 11.89 9.97 -14.77
CA ASP A 249 10.84 9.90 -13.75
C ASP A 249 10.77 8.52 -13.09
N ALA A 250 11.13 7.48 -13.84
CA ALA A 250 11.32 6.13 -13.33
C ALA A 250 12.37 6.04 -12.22
N ALA A 251 13.40 6.90 -12.24
CA ALA A 251 14.48 6.89 -11.26
C ALA A 251 14.13 7.63 -9.96
N ILE A 252 13.08 8.47 -9.99
CA ILE A 252 12.58 9.19 -8.81
C ILE A 252 11.65 8.27 -7.99
N ASP A 253 10.91 7.36 -8.65
CA ASP A 253 9.99 6.40 -8.03
C ASP A 253 10.57 4.97 -7.86
N SER A 254 11.77 4.69 -8.38
CA SER A 254 12.49 3.43 -8.12
C SER A 254 13.43 3.59 -6.92
N PRO A 255 13.50 2.64 -5.98
CA PRO A 255 14.58 2.62 -4.99
C PRO A 255 15.90 2.40 -5.75
N SER A 256 16.72 3.44 -5.87
CA SER A 256 18.07 3.30 -6.38
C SER A 256 18.85 2.45 -5.36
N SER A 257 19.05 1.17 -5.67
CA SER A 257 20.18 0.44 -5.13
C SER A 257 21.43 1.19 -5.57
N SER A 258 22.17 1.67 -4.59
CA SER A 258 23.47 2.31 -4.77
C SER A 258 24.35 1.44 -5.65
N LYS A 259 24.63 1.92 -6.87
CA LYS A 259 25.82 1.50 -7.61
C LYS A 259 26.90 2.52 -7.35
N ASP A 260 28.04 1.99 -6.95
CA ASP A 260 29.28 2.67 -6.61
C ASP A 260 29.56 3.84 -7.55
N VAL A 261 29.45 5.05 -7.02
CA VAL A 261 30.14 6.21 -7.57
C VAL A 261 31.38 6.38 -6.70
N GLU A 262 32.51 5.87 -7.18
CA GLU A 262 33.83 6.27 -6.71
C GLU A 262 33.94 7.79 -6.85
N LEU A 263 33.75 8.51 -5.74
CA LEU A 263 34.12 9.91 -5.66
C LEU A 263 35.65 9.99 -5.68
N GLY A 264 36.17 10.57 -6.77
CA GLY A 264 37.56 10.91 -6.93
C GLY A 264 38.08 11.74 -5.75
N LYS A 265 39.26 11.33 -5.26
CA LYS A 265 40.08 12.05 -4.30
C LYS A 265 40.43 13.44 -4.84
N GLU A 266 39.87 14.50 -4.28
CA GLU A 266 40.54 15.79 -4.25
C GLU A 266 40.39 16.47 -2.89
N THR A 267 41.46 17.15 -2.53
CA THR A 267 41.96 17.42 -1.19
C THR A 267 41.44 18.73 -0.63
N GLY A 268 40.80 18.65 0.54
CA GLY A 268 40.50 19.80 1.39
C GLY A 268 40.17 19.31 2.80
N ARG A 269 41.21 18.97 3.59
CA ARG A 269 41.06 18.59 5.01
C ARG A 269 40.42 19.74 5.79
N GLN A 270 39.12 19.67 6.01
CA GLN A 270 38.51 20.22 7.22
C GLN A 270 38.61 19.16 8.33
N PRO A 271 38.85 19.55 9.58
CA PRO A 271 39.21 18.59 10.62
C PRO A 271 38.01 17.69 10.92
N VAL A 272 38.16 16.40 10.59
CA VAL A 272 37.34 15.33 11.14
C VAL A 272 37.54 15.38 12.64
N LEU A 273 36.49 15.75 13.37
CA LEU A 273 36.45 15.60 14.81
C LEU A 273 36.48 14.10 15.10
N THR A 274 37.62 13.63 15.62
CA THR A 274 37.66 12.43 16.44
C THR A 274 36.55 12.56 17.47
N ALA A 275 35.59 11.63 17.46
CA ALA A 275 34.49 11.60 18.41
C ALA A 275 35.04 11.79 19.83
N PRO A 276 34.61 12.82 20.57
CA PRO A 276 34.85 12.85 22.01
C PRO A 276 34.22 11.59 22.59
N GLN A 277 35.03 10.86 23.33
CA GLN A 277 34.73 9.55 23.90
C GLN A 277 33.72 9.63 25.07
N GLU A 278 32.84 10.64 25.09
CA GLU A 278 31.88 10.96 26.16
C GLU A 278 30.54 11.57 25.66
N ALA A 279 30.06 11.27 24.45
CA ALA A 279 28.71 11.66 24.04
C ALA A 279 27.68 10.57 24.44
N GLN A 280 27.31 10.52 25.73
CA GLN A 280 26.33 9.53 26.24
C GLN A 280 24.89 9.73 25.72
N ASP A 281 24.58 10.83 25.02
CA ASP A 281 23.20 11.21 24.64
C ASP A 281 23.03 11.60 23.15
N ALA A 282 23.84 11.04 22.24
CA ALA A 282 23.71 11.27 20.80
C ALA A 282 23.01 10.08 20.10
N TRP A 283 21.93 10.40 19.38
CA TRP A 283 21.13 9.44 18.63
C TRP A 283 21.49 9.50 17.15
N GLN A 284 21.77 8.35 16.56
CA GLN A 284 22.12 8.23 15.14
C GLN A 284 20.90 7.83 14.30
N GLY A 285 20.74 8.49 13.16
CA GLY A 285 19.73 8.15 12.16
C GLY A 285 20.30 8.22 10.73
N ILE A 286 19.43 8.51 9.77
CA ILE A 286 19.73 8.68 8.35
C ILE A 286 19.31 10.08 7.95
N THR A 287 20.21 10.85 7.32
CA THR A 287 19.91 12.18 6.80
C THR A 287 18.85 12.10 5.71
N THR A 288 17.70 12.74 5.97
CA THR A 288 16.64 12.92 4.97
C THR A 288 16.59 14.34 4.45
N SER A 289 16.99 15.34 5.22
CA SER A 289 17.16 16.71 4.74
C SER A 289 18.33 17.38 5.49
N PRO A 290 19.37 17.87 4.80
CA PRO A 290 20.56 18.40 5.45
C PRO A 290 20.28 19.71 6.19
N GLY A 291 21.16 20.04 7.15
CA GLY A 291 21.15 21.26 7.93
C GLY A 291 21.18 21.05 9.43
N VAL A 292 21.20 22.17 10.15
CA VAL A 292 21.34 22.19 11.61
C VAL A 292 20.16 22.91 12.24
N ALA A 293 19.66 22.41 13.35
CA ALA A 293 18.60 23.05 14.13
C ALA A 293 18.83 22.87 15.63
N ILE A 294 18.40 23.85 16.43
CA ILE A 294 18.39 23.76 17.89
C ILE A 294 17.05 24.28 18.37
N GLY A 295 16.40 23.57 19.28
CA GLY A 295 15.14 23.99 19.85
C GLY A 295 14.52 22.95 20.77
N PRO A 296 13.40 23.31 21.43
CA PRO A 296 12.69 22.38 22.30
C PRO A 296 12.06 21.25 21.48
N ALA A 297 12.11 20.04 22.04
CA ALA A 297 11.47 18.85 21.52
C ALA A 297 9.95 18.99 21.57
N LEU A 298 9.28 18.54 20.52
CA LEU A 298 7.86 18.22 20.55
C LEU A 298 7.70 16.76 20.19
N LEU A 299 7.37 15.92 21.17
CA LEU A 299 6.96 14.55 20.89
C LEU A 299 5.59 14.59 20.24
N TYR A 300 5.55 14.12 19.01
CA TYR A 300 4.34 14.07 18.20
C TYR A 300 3.96 12.62 17.93
N ALA A 301 2.86 12.21 18.54
CA ALA A 301 2.19 10.99 18.16
C ALA A 301 1.24 11.32 17.02
N SER A 302 1.51 10.79 15.82
CA SER A 302 0.54 10.89 14.74
C SER A 302 -0.78 10.29 15.22
N ALA A 303 -1.82 11.12 15.27
CA ALA A 303 -3.13 10.74 15.82
C ALA A 303 -3.94 9.88 14.82
N GLY A 304 -3.27 9.08 14.00
CA GLY A 304 -3.92 8.13 13.11
C GLY A 304 -4.82 7.20 13.92
N LEU A 305 -6.12 7.18 13.62
CA LEU A 305 -7.01 6.18 14.16
C LEU A 305 -6.58 4.86 13.52
N ALA A 306 -5.83 4.05 14.27
CA ALA A 306 -5.40 2.76 13.78
C ALA A 306 -6.64 1.93 13.47
N LEU A 307 -6.83 1.57 12.20
CA LEU A 307 -8.06 0.94 11.71
C LEU A 307 -8.43 -0.30 12.52
N HIS A 308 -7.42 -1.10 12.90
CA HIS A 308 -7.56 -2.30 13.72
C HIS A 308 -8.01 -2.04 15.17
N LYS A 309 -7.95 -0.81 15.67
CA LYS A 309 -8.42 -0.44 17.02
C LYS A 309 -9.88 -0.01 17.05
N VAL A 310 -10.53 0.14 15.89
CA VAL A 310 -11.95 0.49 15.83
C VAL A 310 -12.76 -0.72 16.27
N GLU A 311 -13.43 -0.59 17.43
CA GLU A 311 -14.29 -1.64 17.95
C GLU A 311 -15.52 -1.83 17.08
N ARG A 312 -15.76 -3.09 16.69
CA ARG A 312 -16.91 -3.46 15.86
C ARG A 312 -18.21 -3.24 16.64
N ARG A 313 -19.07 -2.37 16.14
CA ARG A 313 -20.39 -2.12 16.71
C ARG A 313 -21.50 -2.55 15.77
N THR A 314 -22.42 -3.38 16.28
CA THR A 314 -23.61 -3.81 15.54
C THR A 314 -24.72 -2.78 15.61
N ILE A 315 -25.51 -2.66 14.55
CA ILE A 315 -26.64 -1.74 14.41
C ILE A 315 -27.93 -2.50 14.10
N SER A 316 -29.08 -1.86 14.36
CA SER A 316 -30.39 -2.40 13.96
C SER A 316 -30.70 -2.10 12.48
N ALA A 317 -31.68 -2.80 11.91
CA ALA A 317 -32.03 -2.63 10.49
C ALA A 317 -32.52 -1.21 10.15
N GLU A 318 -33.17 -0.56 11.11
CA GLU A 318 -33.68 0.81 10.98
C GLU A 318 -32.56 1.86 10.93
N GLN A 319 -31.38 1.51 11.44
CA GLN A 319 -30.22 2.39 11.50
C GLN A 319 -29.36 2.35 10.22
N ILE A 320 -29.55 1.35 9.35
CA ILE A 320 -28.73 1.13 8.14
C ILE A 320 -28.68 2.38 7.28
N THR A 321 -29.83 2.96 6.94
CA THR A 321 -29.91 4.15 6.07
C THR A 321 -29.20 5.36 6.69
N ALA A 322 -29.38 5.57 8.01
CA ALA A 322 -28.74 6.67 8.72
C ALA A 322 -27.21 6.50 8.78
N GLU A 323 -26.73 5.28 9.02
CA GLU A 323 -25.30 4.97 9.04
C GLU A 323 -24.66 5.07 7.66
N GLN A 324 -25.34 4.62 6.60
CA GLN A 324 -24.87 4.82 5.23
C GLN A 324 -24.77 6.30 4.87
N GLU A 325 -25.72 7.13 5.31
CA GLU A 325 -25.66 8.58 5.08
C GLU A 325 -24.54 9.25 5.89
N ARG A 326 -24.36 8.86 7.16
CA ARG A 326 -23.24 9.29 8.00
C ARG A 326 -21.90 8.98 7.34
N LEU A 327 -21.75 7.78 6.78
CA LEU A 327 -20.57 7.38 6.03
C LEU A 327 -20.33 8.26 4.80
N ARG A 328 -21.35 8.47 3.96
CA ARG A 328 -21.22 9.31 2.76
C ARG A 328 -20.82 10.74 3.10
N GLN A 329 -21.41 11.32 4.15
CA GLN A 329 -21.09 12.66 4.61
C GLN A 329 -19.64 12.77 5.07
N ALA A 330 -19.17 11.84 5.90
CA ALA A 330 -17.79 11.83 6.37
C ALA A 330 -16.77 11.71 5.23
N LEU A 331 -17.02 10.83 4.25
CA LEU A 331 -16.18 10.70 3.06
C LEU A 331 -16.14 12.00 2.25
N ASN A 332 -17.30 12.63 2.00
CA ASN A 332 -17.38 13.86 1.22
C ASN A 332 -16.71 15.06 1.92
N THR A 333 -16.87 15.19 3.24
CA THR A 333 -16.16 16.20 4.04
C THR A 333 -14.64 16.01 3.92
N THR A 334 -14.18 14.77 4.07
CA THR A 334 -12.76 14.43 3.97
C THR A 334 -12.18 14.75 2.59
N VAL A 335 -12.90 14.43 1.51
CA VAL A 335 -12.52 14.77 0.13
C VAL A 335 -12.36 16.29 -0.02
N THR A 336 -13.29 17.07 0.53
CA THR A 336 -13.25 18.53 0.45
C THR A 336 -12.03 19.10 1.15
N GLU A 337 -11.72 18.60 2.35
CA GLU A 337 -10.53 19.01 3.11
C GLU A 337 -9.22 18.61 2.41
N LEU A 338 -9.15 17.42 1.81
CA LEU A 338 -7.95 16.97 1.09
C LEU A 338 -7.72 17.80 -0.17
N ARG A 339 -8.77 18.19 -0.90
CA ARG A 339 -8.64 19.09 -2.06
C ARG A 339 -8.17 20.49 -1.65
N ALA A 340 -8.66 21.00 -0.52
CA ALA A 340 -8.19 22.26 0.04
C ALA A 340 -6.70 22.17 0.44
N LEU A 341 -6.30 21.04 1.05
CA LEU A 341 -4.91 20.77 1.40
C LEU A 341 -4.01 20.67 0.17
N ALA A 342 -4.44 19.93 -0.87
CA ALA A 342 -3.73 19.79 -2.14
C ALA A 342 -3.48 21.17 -2.78
N THR A 343 -4.52 22.02 -2.85
CA THR A 343 -4.39 23.40 -3.34
C THR A 343 -3.39 24.22 -2.52
N SER A 344 -3.42 24.10 -1.19
CA SER A 344 -2.49 24.83 -0.31
C SER A 344 -1.04 24.37 -0.51
N VAL A 345 -0.81 23.07 -0.63
CA VAL A 345 0.53 22.49 -0.89
C VAL A 345 1.02 22.89 -2.27
N GLN A 346 0.15 22.86 -3.28
CA GLN A 346 0.48 23.28 -4.64
C GLN A 346 0.98 24.73 -4.69
N GLN A 347 0.32 25.62 -3.95
CA GLN A 347 0.70 27.04 -3.91
C GLN A 347 2.01 27.29 -3.14
N ARG A 348 2.28 26.52 -2.09
CA ARG A 348 3.43 26.72 -1.20
C ARG A 348 4.70 26.01 -1.66
N ILE A 349 4.55 24.79 -2.18
CA ILE A 349 5.65 23.86 -2.43
C ILE A 349 5.76 23.56 -3.93
N GLY A 350 4.70 22.99 -4.50
CA GLY A 350 4.69 22.58 -5.91
C GLY A 350 3.59 21.58 -6.26
N GLN A 351 3.37 21.40 -7.55
CA GLN A 351 2.35 20.46 -8.07
C GLN A 351 2.73 19.01 -7.85
N ALA A 352 4.02 18.67 -7.94
CA ALA A 352 4.50 17.31 -7.70
C ALA A 352 4.17 16.82 -6.28
N GLU A 353 4.35 17.69 -5.26
CA GLU A 353 4.02 17.37 -3.88
C GLU A 353 2.50 17.39 -3.61
N ALA A 354 1.75 18.23 -4.32
CA ALA A 354 0.28 18.24 -4.23
C ALA A 354 -0.35 16.96 -4.79
N ALA A 355 0.28 16.31 -5.78
CA ALA A 355 -0.22 15.10 -6.42
C ALA A 355 -0.42 13.92 -5.45
N ILE A 356 0.29 13.90 -4.31
CA ILE A 356 0.11 12.92 -3.24
C ILE A 356 -1.32 12.99 -2.69
N PHE A 357 -1.82 14.20 -2.41
CA PHE A 357 -3.16 14.42 -1.89
C PHE A 357 -4.24 14.18 -2.95
N GLU A 358 -3.95 14.46 -4.22
CA GLU A 358 -4.85 14.11 -5.33
C GLU A 358 -5.02 12.59 -5.44
N ALA A 359 -3.94 11.83 -5.28
CA ALA A 359 -4.01 10.36 -5.22
C ALA A 359 -4.82 9.87 -4.02
N GLN A 360 -4.63 10.46 -2.82
CA GLN A 360 -5.45 10.15 -1.65
C GLN A 360 -6.94 10.45 -1.87
N VAL A 361 -7.28 11.55 -2.56
CA VAL A 361 -8.67 11.84 -2.96
C VAL A 361 -9.22 10.75 -3.86
N LEU A 362 -8.46 10.30 -4.87
CA LEU A 362 -8.90 9.20 -5.73
C LEU A 362 -9.12 7.90 -4.94
N MET A 363 -8.21 7.56 -4.01
CA MET A 363 -8.34 6.37 -3.16
C MET A 363 -9.60 6.43 -2.28
N LEU A 364 -9.90 7.59 -1.71
CA LEU A 364 -11.10 7.77 -0.90
C LEU A 364 -12.39 7.76 -1.72
N GLN A 365 -12.30 8.19 -2.99
CA GLN A 365 -13.42 8.17 -3.93
C GLN A 365 -13.60 6.81 -4.63
N ASP A 366 -12.67 5.88 -4.42
CA ASP A 366 -12.64 4.58 -5.07
C ASP A 366 -13.92 3.78 -4.81
N PRO A 367 -14.58 3.25 -5.86
CA PRO A 367 -15.77 2.41 -5.70
C PRO A 367 -15.55 1.19 -4.81
N ALA A 368 -14.39 0.51 -4.90
CA ALA A 368 -14.09 -0.68 -4.11
C ALA A 368 -14.06 -0.37 -2.60
N LEU A 369 -13.57 0.80 -2.22
CA LEU A 369 -13.60 1.25 -0.82
C LEU A 369 -15.01 1.71 -0.42
N ARG A 370 -15.63 2.58 -1.21
CA ARG A 370 -16.90 3.24 -0.86
C ARG A 370 -18.07 2.29 -0.86
N GLU A 371 -18.22 1.51 -1.92
CA GLU A 371 -19.29 0.53 -2.04
C GLU A 371 -19.06 -0.62 -1.08
N GLY A 372 -17.81 -1.07 -0.92
CA GLY A 372 -17.44 -2.08 0.08
C GLY A 372 -17.83 -1.66 1.50
N ALA A 373 -17.56 -0.41 1.89
CA ALA A 373 -17.98 0.11 3.19
C ALA A 373 -19.52 0.24 3.30
N LEU A 374 -20.21 0.74 2.28
CA LEU A 374 -21.68 0.86 2.29
C LEU A 374 -22.38 -0.51 2.35
N GLN A 375 -21.83 -1.50 1.67
CA GLN A 375 -22.28 -2.89 1.67
C GLN A 375 -22.02 -3.55 3.02
N ALA A 376 -20.86 -3.30 3.63
CA ALA A 376 -20.57 -3.79 4.98
C ALA A 376 -21.59 -3.27 6.02
N VAL A 377 -22.01 -2.00 5.94
CA VAL A 377 -23.09 -1.47 6.79
C VAL A 377 -24.41 -2.24 6.58
N ALA A 378 -24.78 -2.50 5.32
CA ALA A 378 -26.06 -3.12 4.98
C ALA A 378 -26.10 -4.63 5.30
N GLU A 379 -25.10 -5.37 4.87
CA GLU A 379 -25.07 -6.84 4.95
C GLU A 379 -24.60 -7.34 6.31
N GLN A 380 -23.54 -6.71 6.85
CA GLN A 380 -22.96 -7.14 8.12
C GLN A 380 -23.59 -6.43 9.33
N ARG A 381 -24.50 -5.49 9.10
CA ARG A 381 -25.22 -4.70 10.13
C ARG A 381 -24.28 -4.10 11.17
N ILE A 382 -23.22 -3.46 10.69
CA ILE A 382 -22.26 -2.73 11.51
C ILE A 382 -22.36 -1.22 11.26
N ASP A 383 -21.93 -0.43 12.24
CA ASP A 383 -21.95 1.02 12.13
C ASP A 383 -20.93 1.55 11.09
N ALA A 384 -21.09 2.81 10.66
CA ALA A 384 -20.25 3.41 9.64
C ALA A 384 -18.75 3.42 9.99
N ALA A 385 -18.40 3.57 11.28
CA ALA A 385 -16.99 3.58 11.69
C ALA A 385 -16.37 2.19 11.52
N SER A 386 -17.06 1.16 12.00
CA SER A 386 -16.63 -0.24 11.82
C SER A 386 -16.53 -0.60 10.34
N ALA A 387 -17.52 -0.22 9.53
CA ALA A 387 -17.57 -0.54 8.11
C ALA A 387 -16.43 0.11 7.31
N LEU A 388 -16.16 1.39 7.57
CA LEU A 388 -15.09 2.13 6.92
C LEU A 388 -13.72 1.60 7.32
N ALA A 389 -13.51 1.27 8.61
CA ALA A 389 -12.27 0.68 9.09
C ALA A 389 -12.02 -0.70 8.45
N PHE A 390 -13.05 -1.55 8.39
CA PHE A 390 -13.00 -2.86 7.77
C PHE A 390 -12.66 -2.78 6.28
N ALA A 391 -13.39 -1.95 5.51
CA ALA A 391 -13.15 -1.79 4.08
C ALA A 391 -11.75 -1.20 3.81
N GLY A 392 -11.32 -0.20 4.59
CA GLY A 392 -10.00 0.41 4.45
C GLY A 392 -8.86 -0.58 4.68
N GLU A 393 -8.95 -1.40 5.73
CA GLU A 393 -7.91 -2.40 6.03
C GLU A 393 -7.87 -3.51 4.97
N GLN A 394 -9.03 -3.93 4.45
CA GLN A 394 -9.10 -4.89 3.35
C GLN A 394 -8.41 -4.37 2.09
N GLN A 395 -8.65 -3.10 1.73
CA GLN A 395 -7.99 -2.48 0.58
C GLN A 395 -6.48 -2.29 0.81
N ALA A 396 -6.07 -1.84 2.00
CA ALA A 396 -4.65 -1.70 2.34
C ALA A 396 -3.92 -3.05 2.26
N THR A 397 -4.48 -4.10 2.84
CA THR A 397 -3.91 -5.47 2.81
C THR A 397 -3.77 -5.97 1.37
N THR A 398 -4.74 -5.69 0.50
CA THR A 398 -4.69 -6.07 -0.92
C THR A 398 -3.48 -5.47 -1.64
N LEU A 399 -3.08 -4.25 -1.25
CA LEU A 399 -1.90 -3.58 -1.80
C LEU A 399 -0.59 -4.09 -1.18
N GLU A 400 -0.57 -4.46 0.10
CA GLU A 400 0.62 -4.99 0.79
C GLU A 400 1.06 -6.36 0.32
N VAL A 401 0.10 -7.21 -0.06
CA VAL A 401 0.38 -8.57 -0.55
C VAL A 401 1.03 -8.55 -1.94
N LEU A 402 1.11 -7.40 -2.60
CA LEU A 402 1.79 -7.25 -3.87
C LEU A 402 3.31 -7.16 -3.66
N ASP A 403 4.08 -7.95 -4.41
CA ASP A 403 5.56 -7.94 -4.40
C ASP A 403 6.14 -6.66 -5.02
N SER A 404 5.93 -5.51 -4.37
CA SER A 404 6.47 -4.21 -4.75
C SER A 404 6.55 -3.25 -3.55
N PRO A 405 7.76 -2.82 -3.15
CA PRO A 405 7.94 -1.81 -2.11
C PRO A 405 7.16 -0.51 -2.36
N LEU A 406 6.96 -0.14 -3.63
CA LEU A 406 6.19 1.04 -4.03
C LEU A 406 4.69 0.88 -3.74
N LEU A 407 4.15 -0.33 -3.88
CA LEU A 407 2.73 -0.61 -3.61
C LEU A 407 2.47 -0.76 -2.11
N ALA A 408 3.43 -1.30 -1.35
CA ALA A 408 3.39 -1.30 0.11
C ALA A 408 3.30 0.13 0.68
N ALA A 409 4.02 1.09 0.10
CA ALA A 409 3.89 2.50 0.48
C ALA A 409 2.47 3.06 0.25
N ARG A 410 1.73 2.54 -0.75
CA ARG A 410 0.34 2.96 -1.02
C ARG A 410 -0.68 2.36 -0.06
N ALA A 411 -0.40 1.20 0.53
CA ALA A 411 -1.23 0.68 1.61
C ALA A 411 -1.25 1.64 2.80
N ALA A 412 -0.10 2.23 3.16
CA ALA A 412 -0.03 3.25 4.21
C ALA A 412 -0.85 4.50 3.84
N ASP A 413 -0.83 4.93 2.57
CA ASP A 413 -1.66 6.06 2.10
C ASP A 413 -3.17 5.78 2.23
N VAL A 414 -3.61 4.55 1.91
CA VAL A 414 -5.00 4.11 2.12
C VAL A 414 -5.36 4.19 3.60
N ARG A 415 -4.48 3.71 4.50
CA ARG A 415 -4.73 3.78 5.94
C ARG A 415 -4.79 5.22 6.46
N ASP A 416 -3.92 6.11 5.99
CA ASP A 416 -3.93 7.54 6.36
C ASP A 416 -5.26 8.19 5.95
N VAL A 417 -5.67 8.01 4.69
CA VAL A 417 -6.87 8.68 4.17
C VAL A 417 -8.16 8.13 4.81
N VAL A 418 -8.23 6.82 5.06
CA VAL A 418 -9.36 6.20 5.76
C VAL A 418 -9.38 6.62 7.23
N GLY A 419 -8.22 6.64 7.89
CA GLY A 419 -8.08 7.14 9.26
C GLY A 419 -8.58 8.58 9.42
N ARG A 420 -8.34 9.43 8.42
CA ARG A 420 -8.87 10.80 8.37
C ARG A 420 -10.40 10.81 8.26
N ALA A 421 -10.98 10.01 7.38
CA ALA A 421 -12.42 9.91 7.23
C ALA A 421 -13.13 9.34 8.47
N LEU A 422 -12.49 8.39 9.17
CA LEU A 422 -13.00 7.81 10.42
C LEU A 422 -13.18 8.84 11.54
N ARG A 423 -12.35 9.89 11.58
CA ARG A 423 -12.50 10.97 12.56
C ARG A 423 -13.83 11.71 12.38
N HIS A 424 -14.21 11.96 11.13
CA HIS A 424 -15.50 12.57 10.79
C HIS A 424 -16.67 11.64 11.09
N VAL A 425 -16.52 10.33 10.83
CA VAL A 425 -17.56 9.35 11.15
C VAL A 425 -17.76 9.25 12.67
N SER A 426 -16.69 9.13 13.44
CA SER A 426 -16.76 8.82 14.87
C SER A 426 -17.29 9.98 15.72
N GLY A 427 -17.47 11.18 15.15
CA GLY A 427 -17.86 12.40 15.88
C GLY A 427 -16.85 12.85 16.94
N GLN A 428 -15.77 12.08 17.11
CA GLN A 428 -14.64 12.40 17.94
C GLN A 428 -13.79 13.40 17.17
N VAL A 429 -13.99 14.68 17.49
CA VAL A 429 -12.91 15.66 17.41
C VAL A 429 -11.87 15.21 18.44
N MET A 430 -11.09 14.16 18.11
CA MET A 430 -9.90 13.84 18.88
C MET A 430 -9.08 15.12 18.90
N GLN A 431 -8.75 15.59 20.10
CA GLN A 431 -7.93 16.78 20.29
C GLN A 431 -6.59 16.54 19.61
N LYS A 432 -6.49 17.00 18.37
CA LYS A 432 -5.27 17.01 17.59
C LYS A 432 -4.25 17.81 18.38
N GLN A 433 -3.03 17.31 18.54
CA GLN A 433 -1.88 18.21 18.59
C GLN A 433 -1.77 18.81 17.18
N ASP A 434 -2.53 19.86 16.92
CA ASP A 434 -2.56 20.43 15.58
C ASP A 434 -1.25 21.17 15.33
N LEU A 435 -0.39 20.58 14.49
CA LEU A 435 0.88 21.17 14.08
C LEU A 435 0.69 22.58 13.48
N SER A 436 -0.50 22.87 12.94
CA SER A 436 -0.82 24.20 12.41
C SER A 436 -1.00 25.29 13.48
N VAL A 437 -1.22 24.89 14.74
CA VAL A 437 -1.48 25.76 15.92
C VAL A 437 -0.21 25.98 16.76
N LEU A 438 0.93 25.40 16.36
CA LEU A 438 2.21 25.65 17.01
C LEU A 438 2.52 27.15 17.04
N LYS A 439 2.70 27.70 18.25
CA LYS A 439 3.01 29.12 18.48
C LYS A 439 4.50 29.39 18.69
N GLN A 440 5.28 28.34 18.91
CA GLN A 440 6.70 28.42 19.22
C GLN A 440 7.49 27.48 18.30
N PRO A 441 8.72 27.86 17.92
CA PRO A 441 9.62 26.99 17.17
C PRO A 441 10.01 25.74 17.95
N VAL A 442 9.87 24.55 17.34
CA VAL A 442 10.16 23.25 17.95
C VAL A 442 10.93 22.32 17.00
N ILE A 443 11.63 21.34 17.55
CA ILE A 443 12.12 20.16 16.81
C ILE A 443 11.12 19.03 17.02
N LEU A 444 10.54 18.53 15.93
CA LEU A 444 9.50 17.51 15.95
C LEU A 444 10.14 16.12 16.06
N LEU A 445 9.73 15.33 17.05
CA LEU A 445 10.14 13.95 17.22
C LEU A 445 8.90 13.05 17.15
N ALA A 446 8.83 12.14 16.18
CA ALA A 446 7.68 11.27 15.95
C ALA A 446 8.10 9.83 15.65
N ASP A 447 7.17 8.88 15.77
CA ASP A 447 7.39 7.52 15.26
C ASP A 447 7.41 7.54 13.74
N ASP A 448 6.35 8.06 13.12
CA ASP A 448 6.25 8.36 11.70
C ASP A 448 5.44 9.65 11.51
N LEU A 449 5.52 10.25 10.32
CA LEU A 449 4.69 11.39 9.92
C LEU A 449 3.96 11.07 8.62
N THR A 450 2.63 11.12 8.67
CA THR A 450 1.83 10.86 7.48
C THR A 450 1.89 12.04 6.50
N PRO A 451 1.52 11.84 5.22
CA PRO A 451 1.38 12.94 4.26
C PRO A 451 0.50 14.07 4.79
N SER A 452 -0.59 13.72 5.49
CA SER A 452 -1.48 14.69 6.12
C SER A 452 -0.79 15.55 7.18
N ASP A 453 0.09 14.97 7.99
CA ASP A 453 0.80 15.67 9.07
C ASP A 453 1.89 16.59 8.49
N THR A 454 2.61 16.09 7.49
CA THR A 454 3.74 16.79 6.87
C THR A 454 3.32 18.02 6.06
N ALA A 455 2.15 18.02 5.42
CA ALA A 455 1.63 19.21 4.75
C ALA A 455 1.23 20.37 5.69
N LEU A 456 0.99 20.07 6.97
CA LEU A 456 0.68 21.08 7.98
C LEU A 456 1.93 21.78 8.53
N LEU A 457 3.11 21.27 8.22
CA LEU A 457 4.37 21.81 8.71
C LEU A 457 4.61 23.21 8.15
N LYS A 458 5.13 24.07 9.02
CA LYS A 458 5.48 25.46 8.75
C LYS A 458 6.95 25.66 9.11
N PRO A 459 7.83 26.08 8.17
CA PRO A 459 9.25 26.28 8.45
C PRO A 459 9.52 27.27 9.61
N GLU A 460 8.57 28.16 9.88
CA GLU A 460 8.67 29.15 10.95
C GLU A 460 8.49 28.55 12.35
N THR A 461 7.78 27.42 12.46
CA THR A 461 7.46 26.79 13.75
C THR A 461 8.09 25.41 13.91
N VAL A 462 8.48 24.75 12.82
CA VAL A 462 9.15 23.45 12.85
C VAL A 462 10.58 23.62 12.36
N LEU A 463 11.50 23.67 13.32
CA LEU A 463 12.92 23.90 13.09
C LEU A 463 13.65 22.66 12.58
N GLY A 464 13.14 21.46 12.89
CA GLY A 464 13.72 20.20 12.48
C GLY A 464 12.75 19.04 12.68
N ILE A 465 12.99 17.93 11.98
CA ILE A 465 12.14 16.73 11.99
C ILE A 465 13.00 15.49 12.28
N CYS A 466 12.54 14.67 13.20
CA CYS A 466 13.19 13.43 13.62
C CYS A 466 12.15 12.32 13.65
N THR A 467 12.33 11.25 12.86
CA THR A 467 11.41 10.10 12.87
C THR A 467 12.13 8.79 13.18
N VAL A 468 11.42 7.87 13.84
CA VAL A 468 11.89 6.50 14.09
C VAL A 468 11.75 5.65 12.82
N GLN A 469 10.59 5.75 12.16
CA GLN A 469 10.29 5.11 10.90
C GLN A 469 10.63 6.02 9.71
N GLY A 470 10.66 5.41 8.52
CA GLY A 470 10.85 6.11 7.26
C GLY A 470 12.29 6.13 6.76
N GLY A 471 12.47 6.72 5.58
CA GLY A 471 13.74 6.80 4.90
C GLY A 471 13.80 7.98 3.94
N PRO A 472 14.87 8.10 3.12
CA PRO A 472 15.07 9.23 2.21
C PRO A 472 13.92 9.47 1.23
N THR A 473 13.16 8.42 0.90
CA THR A 473 12.03 8.41 -0.03
C THR A 473 10.67 8.56 0.63
N ALA A 474 10.60 8.63 1.97
CA ALA A 474 9.34 8.82 2.67
C ALA A 474 8.77 10.21 2.38
N HIS A 475 7.43 10.34 2.40
CA HIS A 475 6.75 11.62 2.16
C HIS A 475 7.25 12.74 3.09
N ALA A 476 7.53 12.42 4.36
CA ALA A 476 8.14 13.34 5.31
C ALA A 476 9.52 13.85 4.87
N ALA A 477 10.36 12.97 4.31
CA ALA A 477 11.68 13.33 3.79
C ALA A 477 11.60 14.24 2.56
N ILE A 478 10.69 13.94 1.63
CA ILE A 478 10.49 14.73 0.41
C ILE A 478 10.00 16.14 0.78
N LEU A 479 8.97 16.23 1.62
CA LEU A 479 8.41 17.52 2.03
C LEU A 479 9.39 18.33 2.90
N ALA A 480 10.15 17.68 3.79
CA ALA A 480 11.18 18.35 4.58
C ALA A 480 12.24 19.02 3.70
N ARG A 481 12.72 18.32 2.65
CA ARG A 481 13.67 18.89 1.68
C ARG A 481 13.08 20.07 0.92
N ALA A 482 11.84 19.92 0.43
CA ALA A 482 11.17 20.96 -0.33
C ALA A 482 10.92 22.23 0.52
N LEU A 483 10.66 22.06 1.82
CA LEU A 483 10.50 23.13 2.81
C LEU A 483 11.83 23.65 3.37
N GLY A 484 12.95 22.98 3.09
CA GLY A 484 14.27 23.33 3.64
C GLY A 484 14.39 23.11 5.15
N ILE A 485 13.59 22.21 5.73
CA ILE A 485 13.62 21.86 7.14
C ILE A 485 14.65 20.72 7.32
N PRO A 486 15.65 20.86 8.21
CA PRO A 486 16.57 19.79 8.56
C PRO A 486 15.84 18.56 9.09
N ALA A 487 16.19 17.37 8.60
CA ALA A 487 15.48 16.15 8.96
C ALA A 487 16.37 14.90 8.97
N ILE A 488 16.10 14.03 9.94
CA ILE A 488 16.65 12.68 10.04
C ILE A 488 15.52 11.66 10.25
N ALA A 489 15.69 10.46 9.70
CA ALA A 489 14.78 9.34 9.89
C ALA A 489 15.55 8.11 10.40
N GLY A 490 14.85 7.03 10.77
CA GLY A 490 15.52 5.80 11.19
C GLY A 490 16.16 5.87 12.58
N LEU A 491 15.67 6.74 13.45
CA LEU A 491 16.13 6.79 14.84
C LEU A 491 15.73 5.51 15.59
N SER A 492 16.50 5.14 16.61
CA SER A 492 16.10 4.08 17.53
C SER A 492 14.80 4.46 18.27
N ASN A 493 13.88 3.51 18.43
CA ASN A 493 12.62 3.71 19.15
C ASN A 493 12.83 4.13 20.62
N ALA A 494 14.01 3.87 21.19
CA ALA A 494 14.36 4.35 22.52
C ALA A 494 14.39 5.89 22.61
N ALA A 495 14.59 6.62 21.50
CA ALA A 495 14.55 8.08 21.47
C ALA A 495 13.18 8.63 21.94
N LEU A 496 12.09 8.00 21.50
CA LEU A 496 10.72 8.36 21.89
C LEU A 496 10.42 8.06 23.36
N GLN A 497 11.17 7.17 23.99
CA GLN A 497 10.99 6.79 25.39
C GLN A 497 11.81 7.68 26.34
N VAL A 498 12.95 8.20 25.88
CA VAL A 498 13.90 8.99 26.68
C VAL A 498 13.64 10.49 26.57
N ILE A 499 13.35 10.99 25.38
CA ILE A 499 13.17 12.44 25.13
C ILE A 499 11.75 12.84 25.53
N GLN A 500 11.61 13.98 26.22
CA GLN A 500 10.31 14.53 26.62
C GLN A 500 10.02 15.85 25.89
N THR A 501 8.74 16.16 25.69
CA THR A 501 8.33 17.45 25.12
C THR A 501 8.84 18.59 25.99
N GLY A 502 9.52 19.56 25.36
CA GLY A 502 10.17 20.69 26.01
C GLY A 502 11.67 20.49 26.27
N ASP A 503 12.20 19.27 26.13
CA ASP A 503 13.65 19.03 26.24
C ASP A 503 14.40 19.75 25.14
N GLU A 504 15.56 20.33 25.45
CA GLU A 504 16.40 20.97 24.44
C GLU A 504 17.07 19.92 23.55
N LEU A 505 16.89 20.05 22.24
CA LEU A 505 17.48 19.18 21.23
C LEU A 505 18.42 19.97 20.31
N GLY A 506 19.53 19.34 19.94
CA GLY A 506 20.40 19.77 18.86
C GLY A 506 20.35 18.78 17.72
N LEU A 507 19.85 19.17 16.56
CA LEU A 507 19.81 18.36 15.36
C LEU A 507 20.96 18.76 14.42
N ASP A 508 21.87 17.83 14.16
CA ASP A 508 22.89 17.91 13.11
C ASP A 508 22.51 16.92 12.00
N ALA A 509 21.61 17.34 11.12
CA ALA A 509 21.14 16.49 10.04
C ALA A 509 22.22 16.28 8.96
N ASP A 510 23.25 17.13 8.87
CA ASP A 510 24.39 16.90 7.96
C ASP A 510 25.14 15.62 8.32
N ASN A 511 25.26 15.33 9.62
CA ASN A 511 25.94 14.14 10.13
C ASN A 511 24.97 13.05 10.62
N ALA A 512 23.67 13.23 10.42
CA ALA A 512 22.60 12.34 10.89
C ALA A 512 22.59 12.10 12.41
N LEU A 513 22.88 13.14 13.19
CA LEU A 513 22.96 13.07 14.66
C LEU A 513 21.91 13.97 15.33
N LEU A 514 21.30 13.43 16.38
CA LEU A 514 20.41 14.16 17.28
C LEU A 514 20.98 14.11 18.70
N TYR A 515 21.24 15.28 19.27
CA TYR A 515 21.74 15.44 20.63
C TYR A 515 20.59 15.75 21.58
N HIS A 516 20.43 14.94 22.63
CA HIS A 516 19.49 15.22 23.72
C HIS A 516 20.19 16.04 24.81
N ARG A 517 19.62 17.19 25.18
CA ARG A 517 20.17 18.14 26.17
C ARG A 517 21.66 18.45 25.93
N PRO A 518 22.04 18.97 24.74
CA PRO A 518 23.44 19.23 24.42
C PRO A 518 24.06 20.20 25.43
N GLY A 519 25.28 19.91 25.88
CA GLY A 519 26.05 20.83 26.72
C GLY A 519 26.37 22.16 26.01
N SER A 520 26.77 23.17 26.76
CA SER A 520 27.02 24.53 26.27
C SER A 520 28.02 24.61 25.11
N GLU A 521 29.05 23.75 25.11
CA GLU A 521 30.02 23.66 24.04
C GLU A 521 29.37 23.19 22.72
N MET A 522 28.62 22.08 22.77
CA MET A 522 27.92 21.54 21.61
C MET A 522 26.85 22.52 21.10
N GLN A 523 26.10 23.18 21.99
CA GLN A 523 25.16 24.23 21.59
C GLN A 523 25.85 25.35 20.82
N THR A 524 27.01 25.82 21.30
CA THR A 524 27.77 26.88 20.64
C THR A 524 28.24 26.44 19.25
N GLN A 525 28.71 25.19 19.11
CA GLN A 525 29.14 24.63 17.82
C GLN A 525 27.97 24.56 16.82
N LEU A 526 26.82 24.03 17.25
CA LEU A 526 25.63 23.94 16.40
C LEU A 526 25.09 25.32 16.01
N GLN A 527 25.10 26.31 16.92
CA GLN A 527 24.70 27.69 16.62
C GLN A 527 25.63 28.35 15.59
N GLN A 528 26.95 28.13 15.70
CA GLN A 528 27.91 28.63 14.73
C GLN A 528 27.68 28.02 13.34
N ARG A 529 27.45 26.71 13.26
CA ARG A 529 27.14 26.03 12.00
C ARG A 529 25.84 26.52 11.40
N PHE A 530 24.78 26.69 12.20
CA PHE A 530 23.53 27.29 11.74
C PHE A 530 23.74 28.69 11.15
N ALA A 531 24.49 29.56 11.85
CA ALA A 531 24.78 30.91 11.38
C ALA A 531 25.65 30.92 10.11
N GLU A 532 26.57 29.98 9.95
CA GLU A 532 27.34 29.80 8.72
C GLU A 532 26.45 29.33 7.57
N GLN A 533 25.59 28.33 7.79
CA GLN A 533 24.67 27.82 6.78
C GLN A 533 23.70 28.91 6.29
N GLN A 534 23.18 29.74 7.19
CA GLN A 534 22.33 30.88 6.83
C GLN A 534 23.09 31.91 6.00
N ARG A 535 24.34 32.22 6.35
CA ARG A 535 25.21 33.14 5.57
C ARG A 535 25.49 32.58 4.18
N GLN A 536 25.85 31.30 4.07
CA GLN A 536 26.10 30.64 2.78
C GLN A 536 24.84 30.62 1.92
N ARG A 537 23.67 30.30 2.49
CA ARG A 537 22.39 30.31 1.78
C ARG A 537 22.02 31.70 1.29
N ALA A 538 22.19 32.73 2.12
CA ALA A 538 21.97 34.11 1.73
C ALA A 538 22.93 34.56 0.61
N ALA A 539 24.20 34.20 0.71
CA ALA A 539 25.20 34.49 -0.32
C ALA A 539 24.87 33.80 -1.65
N LEU A 540 24.51 32.51 -1.63
CA LEU A 540 24.09 31.76 -2.82
C LEU A 540 22.86 32.40 -3.48
N LEU A 541 21.83 32.75 -2.70
CA LEU A 541 20.63 33.43 -3.22
C LEU A 541 20.97 34.78 -3.87
N SER A 542 21.87 35.56 -3.26
CA SER A 542 22.32 36.84 -3.84
C SER A 542 23.22 36.69 -5.07
N THR A 543 23.92 35.57 -5.20
CA THR A 543 24.80 35.28 -6.35
C THR A 543 24.01 34.73 -7.53
N VAL A 544 23.02 33.87 -7.27
CA VAL A 544 22.08 33.36 -8.29
C VAL A 544 21.30 34.51 -8.94
N GLN A 545 21.06 35.61 -8.19
CA GLN A 545 20.51 36.86 -8.71
C GLN A 545 21.35 37.54 -9.81
N GLN A 546 22.66 37.27 -9.87
CA GLN A 546 23.60 38.04 -10.70
C GLN A 546 24.28 37.25 -11.82
N VAL A 547 24.02 35.94 -11.96
CA VAL A 547 24.75 35.09 -12.91
C VAL A 547 23.81 34.60 -14.03
N PRO A 548 23.83 35.24 -15.22
CA PRO A 548 22.97 34.88 -16.34
C PRO A 548 23.40 33.60 -17.09
N THR A 549 24.51 32.97 -16.71
CA THR A 549 24.99 31.72 -17.34
C THR A 549 25.89 30.96 -16.37
N ALA A 550 25.54 29.71 -16.02
CA ALA A 550 26.43 28.87 -15.24
C ALA A 550 27.67 28.52 -16.08
N VAL A 551 28.85 28.82 -15.56
CA VAL A 551 30.13 28.53 -16.22
C VAL A 551 30.93 27.65 -15.28
N SER A 552 31.47 26.55 -15.78
CA SER A 552 32.36 25.68 -15.02
C SER A 552 33.73 26.34 -14.77
N ILE A 553 34.54 25.77 -13.87
CA ILE A 553 35.89 26.26 -13.56
C ILE A 553 36.79 26.29 -14.82
N ASP A 554 36.53 25.42 -15.79
CA ASP A 554 37.20 25.35 -17.11
C ASP A 554 36.50 26.18 -18.20
N GLU A 555 35.74 27.21 -17.83
CA GLU A 555 35.08 28.19 -18.71
C GLU A 555 34.05 27.62 -19.69
N ARG A 556 33.57 26.39 -19.46
CA ARG A 556 32.50 25.81 -20.29
C ARG A 556 31.14 26.32 -19.82
N ARG A 557 30.35 26.78 -20.78
CA ARG A 557 28.95 27.16 -20.51
C ARG A 557 28.15 25.90 -20.19
N ILE A 558 27.53 25.89 -19.02
CA ILE A 558 26.61 24.85 -18.57
C ILE A 558 25.21 25.44 -18.59
N HIS A 559 24.28 24.70 -19.20
CA HIS A 559 22.87 25.04 -19.14
C HIS A 559 22.26 24.42 -17.89
N LEU A 560 21.90 25.26 -16.92
CA LEU A 560 21.04 24.86 -15.82
C LEU A 560 19.58 24.93 -16.31
N LEU A 561 19.00 23.77 -16.55
CA LEU A 561 17.61 23.62 -16.95
C LEU A 561 16.82 23.02 -15.79
N ALA A 562 15.55 23.40 -15.66
CA ALA A 562 14.63 22.77 -14.74
C ALA A 562 13.80 21.72 -15.47
N ASN A 563 13.64 20.54 -14.88
CA ASN A 563 12.67 19.57 -15.35
C ASN A 563 11.27 20.09 -14.98
N ILE A 564 10.42 20.29 -15.99
CA ILE A 564 9.08 20.86 -15.86
C ILE A 564 8.07 19.90 -16.50
N GLY A 565 7.03 19.55 -15.76
CA GLY A 565 5.95 18.66 -16.20
C GLY A 565 4.63 19.38 -16.50
N ASN A 566 4.54 20.69 -16.22
CA ASN A 566 3.35 21.52 -16.46
C ASN A 566 3.70 23.02 -16.49
N GLU A 567 2.72 23.84 -16.87
CA GLU A 567 2.87 25.30 -17.02
C GLU A 567 3.10 26.03 -15.69
N ALA A 568 2.60 25.49 -14.57
CA ALA A 568 2.82 26.07 -13.24
C ALA A 568 4.26 25.84 -12.76
N GLU A 569 4.85 24.68 -13.01
CA GLU A 569 6.26 24.37 -12.80
C GLU A 569 7.16 25.17 -13.73
N ALA A 570 6.73 25.38 -14.98
CA ALA A 570 7.41 26.29 -15.90
C ALA A 570 7.41 27.72 -15.35
N GLU A 571 6.29 28.21 -14.84
CA GLU A 571 6.20 29.54 -14.23
C GLU A 571 6.98 29.62 -12.90
N ALA A 572 6.97 28.59 -12.05
CA ALA A 572 7.76 28.54 -10.83
C ALA A 572 9.27 28.43 -11.09
N ALA A 573 9.69 27.67 -12.10
CA ALA A 573 11.06 27.63 -12.58
C ALA A 573 11.46 28.97 -13.21
N ARG A 574 10.55 29.60 -13.95
CA ARG A 574 10.73 30.95 -14.50
C ARG A 574 10.80 32.01 -13.41
N ILE A 575 10.01 31.89 -12.33
CA ILE A 575 10.06 32.76 -11.15
C ILE A 575 11.31 32.45 -10.32
N ARG A 576 11.74 31.21 -10.13
CA ARG A 576 13.06 30.94 -9.50
C ARG A 576 14.23 31.43 -10.37
N ALA A 577 14.00 31.57 -11.68
CA ALA A 577 14.90 32.21 -12.63
C ALA A 577 14.67 33.73 -12.84
N ARG A 578 13.61 34.35 -12.29
CA ARG A 578 13.22 35.79 -12.48
C ARG A 578 12.87 36.58 -11.21
N ALA A 579 12.45 35.93 -10.12
CA ALA A 579 12.54 36.41 -8.73
C ALA A 579 14.00 36.39 -8.22
N VAL A 580 14.89 36.06 -9.14
CA VAL A 580 16.17 36.68 -9.40
C VAL A 580 15.96 38.03 -10.14
N PRO A 581 15.69 39.17 -9.46
CA PRO A 581 15.96 40.49 -10.03
C PRO A 581 17.45 40.84 -9.91
#